data_AF-A0A4V6BAT8-F1
#
_entry.id   AF-A0A4V6BAT8-F1
#
_cell.length_a   1.000
_cell.length_b   1.000
_cell.length_c   1.000
_cell.angle_alpha   90.00
_cell.angle_beta   90.00
_cell.angle_gamma   90.00
#
_symmetry.space_group_name_H-M   'P 1'
#
loop_
_entity.id
_entity.type
_entity.pdbx_description
1 polymer ?
#
loop_
_entity_poly.entity_id
_entity_poly.type
_entity_poly.pdbx_seq_one_letter_code
_entity_poly.pdbx_strand_id
1 'polypeptide(L)'
;MSGPVRISELGSTWFIDLDGTVFAHNGHLSGAGDQLLPGVREFWGTLRDNDMVVIITARSEEYRGVTEAALRDFGLRYSTLIMDAPHGERILVNDTKPSGMRTAFAINVPRNVGLGECLVIRDPNI
;
A
#
# COMPACT_ATOMS: atom_id res chain seq x y z
N MET A 1 8.46 -17.73 0.70
CA MET A 1 7.25 -16.97 0.35
C MET A 1 6.13 -17.40 1.28
N SER A 2 5.54 -16.47 2.01
CA SER A 2 4.23 -16.67 2.65
C SER A 2 3.19 -16.85 1.55
N GLY A 3 2.28 -17.82 1.69
CA GLY A 3 1.23 -18.08 0.71
C GLY A 3 0.26 -16.89 0.52
N PRO A 4 -0.69 -16.98 -0.42
CA PRO A 4 -1.65 -15.91 -0.69
C PRO A 4 -2.42 -15.52 0.57
N VAL A 5 -2.61 -14.21 0.76
CA VAL A 5 -3.48 -13.69 1.82
C VAL A 5 -4.91 -13.75 1.31
N ARG A 6 -5.77 -14.47 2.03
CA ARG A 6 -7.20 -14.53 1.73
C ARG A 6 -7.97 -13.58 2.63
N ILE A 7 -8.77 -12.72 2.03
CA ILE A 7 -9.61 -11.73 2.73
C ILE A 7 -11.08 -11.92 2.33
N SER A 8 -12.00 -11.35 3.11
CA SER A 8 -13.43 -11.38 2.78
C SER A 8 -13.78 -10.47 1.60
N GLU A 9 -15.02 -10.56 1.14
CA GLU A 9 -15.59 -9.71 0.08
C GLU A 9 -15.95 -8.29 0.55
N LEU A 10 -15.80 -8.00 1.86
CA LEU A 10 -16.08 -6.70 2.45
C LEU A 10 -15.12 -5.61 1.94
N GLY A 11 -15.58 -4.35 1.98
CA GLY A 11 -14.72 -3.20 1.73
C GLY A 11 -13.53 -3.22 2.70
N SER A 12 -12.33 -3.12 2.14
CA SER A 12 -11.07 -3.25 2.87
C SER A 12 -10.40 -1.90 3.05
N THR A 13 -9.67 -1.74 4.16
CA THR A 13 -8.79 -0.60 4.39
C THR A 13 -7.35 -1.03 4.14
N TRP A 14 -6.73 -0.45 3.12
CA TRP A 14 -5.35 -0.71 2.74
C TRP A 14 -4.43 0.36 3.30
N PHE A 15 -3.50 -0.03 4.15
CA PHE A 15 -2.39 0.82 4.60
C PHE A 15 -1.16 0.47 3.78
N ILE A 16 -0.74 1.38 2.90
CA ILE A 16 0.33 1.13 1.92
C ILE A 16 1.46 2.13 2.13
N ASP A 17 2.68 1.60 2.32
CA ASP A 17 3.91 2.38 2.34
C ASP A 17 4.29 2.85 0.92
N LEU A 18 5.10 3.91 0.82
CA LEU A 18 5.44 4.54 -0.45
C LEU A 18 6.85 4.19 -0.96
N ASP A 19 7.90 4.59 -0.23
CA ASP A 19 9.29 4.52 -0.69
C ASP A 19 9.92 3.15 -0.46
N GLY A 20 10.19 2.45 -1.57
CA GLY A 20 10.65 1.06 -1.57
C GLY A 20 9.52 0.05 -1.70
N THR A 21 8.27 0.51 -1.77
CA THR A 21 7.05 -0.31 -1.83
C THR A 21 6.25 -0.03 -3.10
N VAL A 22 5.88 1.23 -3.34
CA VAL A 22 5.16 1.70 -4.54
C VAL A 22 6.12 2.36 -5.52
N PHE A 23 6.98 3.24 -5.01
CA PHE A 23 8.02 3.91 -5.78
C PHE A 23 9.40 3.41 -5.35
N ALA A 24 10.38 3.51 -6.25
CA ALA A 24 11.77 3.28 -5.90
C ALA A 24 12.17 4.17 -4.71
N HIS A 25 12.81 3.57 -3.72
CA HIS A 25 13.22 4.23 -2.49
C HIS A 25 14.04 5.49 -2.80
N ASN A 26 13.64 6.63 -2.25
CA ASN A 26 14.23 7.96 -2.48
C ASN A 26 14.17 8.46 -3.93
N GLY A 27 13.28 7.92 -4.77
CA GLY A 27 13.07 8.40 -6.14
C GLY A 27 12.78 9.91 -6.19
N HIS A 28 11.93 10.39 -5.27
CA HIS A 28 11.59 11.81 -5.08
C HIS A 28 12.78 12.74 -4.77
N LEU A 29 13.89 12.22 -4.25
CA LEU A 29 15.12 12.98 -3.99
C LEU A 29 16.10 12.92 -5.17
N SER A 30 15.83 12.06 -6.15
CA SER A 30 16.68 11.88 -7.32
C SER A 30 16.30 12.87 -8.42
N GLY A 31 17.28 13.26 -9.25
CA GLY A 31 17.00 14.05 -10.46
C GLY A 31 16.12 13.32 -11.50
N ALA A 32 15.91 12.01 -11.33
CA ALA A 32 15.03 11.20 -12.20
C ALA A 32 13.56 11.21 -11.73
N GLY A 33 13.27 11.68 -10.52
CA GLY A 33 11.93 11.65 -9.93
C GLY A 33 11.47 10.26 -9.49
N ASP A 34 10.19 10.15 -9.13
CA ASP A 34 9.57 8.91 -8.68
C ASP A 34 9.46 7.88 -9.83
N GLN A 35 9.86 6.64 -9.53
CA GLN A 35 9.78 5.51 -10.45
C GLN A 35 8.88 4.42 -9.90
N LEU A 36 7.84 4.05 -10.65
CA LEU A 36 6.89 3.01 -10.25
C LEU A 36 7.56 1.64 -10.20
N LEU A 37 7.38 0.90 -9.09
CA LEU A 37 7.93 -0.44 -8.92
C LEU A 37 7.08 -1.51 -9.62
N PRO A 38 7.67 -2.68 -9.96
CA PRO A 38 6.95 -3.76 -10.62
C PRO A 38 5.70 -4.24 -9.85
N GLY A 39 4.63 -4.57 -10.57
CA GLY A 39 3.41 -5.14 -10.00
C GLY A 39 2.49 -4.14 -9.29
N VAL A 40 2.92 -2.87 -9.13
CA VAL A 40 2.12 -1.86 -8.40
C VAL A 40 0.85 -1.49 -9.16
N ARG A 41 0.93 -1.34 -10.49
CA ARG A 41 -0.24 -0.99 -11.31
C ARG A 41 -1.26 -2.13 -11.32
N GLU A 42 -0.78 -3.36 -11.42
CA GLU A 42 -1.56 -4.59 -11.37
C GLU A 42 -2.25 -4.70 -10.01
N PHE A 43 -1.50 -4.51 -8.92
CA PHE A 43 -2.05 -4.50 -7.56
C PHE A 43 -3.13 -3.43 -7.39
N TRP A 44 -2.88 -2.19 -7.83
CA TRP A 44 -3.88 -1.11 -7.77
C TRP A 44 -5.16 -1.44 -8.56
N GLY A 45 -5.02 -2.16 -9.68
CA GLY A 45 -6.15 -2.64 -10.47
C GLY A 45 -7.02 -3.68 -9.76
N THR A 46 -6.55 -4.30 -8.68
CA THR A 46 -7.34 -5.25 -7.86
C THR A 46 -8.20 -4.57 -6.79
N LEU A 47 -7.93 -3.28 -6.50
CA LEU A 47 -8.60 -2.55 -5.43
C LEU A 47 -10.03 -2.17 -5.86
N ARG A 48 -11.03 -2.49 -5.02
CA ARG A 48 -12.45 -2.23 -5.32
C ARG A 48 -12.84 -0.79 -5.01
N ASP A 49 -13.87 -0.26 -5.68
CA ASP A 49 -14.33 1.13 -5.49
C ASP A 49 -14.69 1.46 -4.03
N ASN A 50 -15.18 0.48 -3.27
CA ASN A 50 -15.50 0.62 -1.86
C ASN A 50 -14.32 0.38 -0.91
N ASP A 51 -13.12 0.12 -1.43
CA ASP A 51 -11.90 0.02 -0.63
C ASP A 51 -11.34 1.41 -0.30
N MET A 52 -10.97 1.58 0.96
CA MET A 52 -10.24 2.75 1.45
C MET A 52 -8.74 2.51 1.28
N VAL A 53 -8.04 3.45 0.65
CA VAL A 53 -6.58 3.34 0.43
C VAL A 53 -5.90 4.47 1.19
N VAL A 54 -5.20 4.13 2.26
CA VAL A 54 -4.39 5.05 3.05
C VAL A 54 -2.93 4.84 2.66
N ILE A 55 -2.36 5.84 2.00
CA ILE A 55 -0.92 5.90 1.78
C ILE A 55 -0.29 6.57 3.00
N ILE A 56 0.69 5.91 3.60
CA ILE A 56 1.46 6.43 4.72
C ILE A 56 2.94 6.40 4.37
N THR A 57 3.63 7.53 4.54
CA THR A 57 5.04 7.64 4.16
C THR A 57 5.83 8.43 5.19
N ALA A 58 7.13 8.13 5.24
CA ALA A 58 8.11 8.90 6.01
C ALA A 58 8.69 10.09 5.24
N ARG A 59 8.20 10.36 4.01
CA ARG A 59 8.51 11.62 3.32
C ARG A 59 8.06 12.80 4.19
N SER A 60 8.92 13.81 4.24
CA SER A 60 8.59 15.10 4.85
C SER A 60 7.36 15.72 4.17
N GLU A 61 6.51 16.40 4.93
CA GLU A 61 5.35 17.14 4.41
C GLU A 61 5.73 18.15 3.31
N GLU A 62 6.97 18.65 3.30
CA GLU A 62 7.49 19.52 2.23
C GLU A 62 7.43 18.86 0.83
N TYR A 63 7.50 17.53 0.77
CA TYR A 63 7.42 16.74 -0.46
C TYR A 63 5.98 16.34 -0.83
N ARG A 64 4.95 16.83 -0.13
CA ARG A 64 3.55 16.49 -0.45
C ARG A 64 3.21 16.78 -1.90
N GLY A 65 3.51 17.99 -2.38
CA GLY A 65 3.13 18.41 -3.73
C GLY A 65 3.71 17.52 -4.83
N VAL A 66 5.00 17.17 -4.73
CA VAL A 66 5.66 16.27 -5.70
C VAL A 66 5.15 14.83 -5.56
N THR A 67 4.82 14.40 -4.35
CA THR A 67 4.28 13.06 -4.08
C THR A 67 2.88 12.91 -4.66
N GLU A 68 1.99 13.88 -4.42
CA GLU A 68 0.64 13.90 -4.98
C GLU A 68 0.66 14.00 -6.51
N ALA A 69 1.60 14.76 -7.07
CA ALA A 69 1.82 14.82 -8.50
C ALA A 69 2.21 13.44 -9.07
N ALA A 70 3.21 12.77 -8.49
CA ALA A 70 3.62 11.45 -8.93
C ALA A 70 2.47 10.43 -8.84
N LEU A 71 1.75 10.37 -7.71
CA LEU A 71 0.60 9.48 -7.54
C LEU A 71 -0.47 9.70 -8.62
N ARG A 72 -0.80 10.97 -8.91
CA ARG A 72 -1.74 11.33 -9.98
C ARG A 72 -1.22 10.92 -11.35
N ASP A 73 0.04 11.23 -11.66
CA ASP A 73 0.64 11.00 -12.98
C ASP A 73 0.74 9.48 -13.28
N PHE A 74 0.93 8.64 -12.26
CA PHE A 74 0.87 7.19 -12.40
C PHE A 74 -0.55 6.61 -12.35
N GLY A 75 -1.57 7.41 -12.01
CA GLY A 75 -2.97 6.99 -11.91
C GLY A 75 -3.28 6.19 -10.64
N LEU A 76 -2.55 6.43 -9.56
CA LEU A 76 -2.71 5.71 -8.29
C LEU A 76 -3.72 6.43 -7.39
N ARG A 77 -4.95 5.90 -7.32
CA ARG A 77 -5.96 6.43 -6.42
C ARG A 77 -5.59 6.20 -4.95
N TYR A 78 -5.97 7.14 -4.10
CA TYR A 78 -5.89 7.00 -2.64
C TYR A 78 -7.01 7.81 -1.98
N SER A 79 -7.40 7.41 -0.77
CA SER A 79 -8.39 8.10 0.07
C SER A 79 -7.71 9.10 1.01
N THR A 80 -6.51 8.81 1.49
CA THR A 80 -5.75 9.67 2.41
C THR A 80 -4.25 9.48 2.21
N LEU A 81 -3.50 10.58 2.24
CA LEU A 81 -2.04 10.60 2.22
C LEU A 81 -1.50 11.19 3.52
N ILE A 82 -0.88 10.33 4.33
CA ILE A 82 -0.25 10.67 5.60
C ILE A 82 1.26 10.79 5.37
N MET A 83 1.81 11.97 5.60
CA MET A 83 3.24 12.28 5.51
C MET A 83 3.87 12.29 6.92
N ASP A 84 5.17 12.58 7.01
CA ASP A 84 5.93 12.73 8.26
C ASP A 84 5.85 11.52 9.21
N ALA A 85 5.49 10.35 8.69
CA ALA A 85 5.28 9.20 9.53
C ALA A 85 6.66 8.59 9.91
N PRO A 86 6.85 8.07 11.14
CA PRO A 86 8.17 7.57 11.55
C PRO A 86 8.73 6.48 10.63
N HIS A 87 10.06 6.42 10.47
CA HIS A 87 10.76 5.44 9.62
C HIS A 87 10.70 3.99 10.12
N GLY A 88 10.25 3.76 11.35
CA GLY A 88 10.20 2.45 11.98
C GLY A 88 9.06 1.56 11.48
N GLU A 89 8.79 0.50 12.23
CA GLU A 89 7.77 -0.49 11.91
C GLU A 89 6.36 0.09 11.90
N ARG A 90 5.51 -0.42 10.99
CA ARG A 90 4.08 -0.16 10.98
C ARG A 90 3.37 -1.29 11.73
N ILE A 91 2.76 -0.97 12.86
CA ILE A 91 2.05 -1.93 13.70
C ILE A 91 0.55 -1.67 13.57
N LEU A 92 -0.19 -2.66 13.04
CA LEU A 92 -1.65 -2.63 12.99
C LEU A 92 -2.22 -3.52 14.09
N VAL A 93 -3.01 -2.93 14.99
CA VAL A 93 -3.77 -3.63 16.02
C VAL A 93 -5.25 -3.57 15.66
N ASN A 94 -5.91 -4.72 15.53
CA ASN A 94 -7.31 -4.80 15.12
C ASN A 94 -8.05 -5.96 15.82
N ASP A 95 -9.37 -5.82 16.04
CA ASP A 95 -10.21 -6.85 16.67
C ASP A 95 -10.46 -8.02 15.72
N THR A 96 -10.60 -9.24 16.22
CA THR A 96 -11.14 -10.34 15.41
C THR A 96 -12.66 -10.38 15.50
N LYS A 97 -13.33 -10.91 14.47
CA LYS A 97 -14.77 -11.15 14.57
C LYS A 97 -15.06 -12.40 15.40
N PRO A 98 -16.21 -12.47 16.11
CA PRO A 98 -16.63 -13.67 16.83
C PRO A 98 -16.70 -14.95 15.98
N SER A 99 -16.87 -14.81 14.66
CA SER A 99 -16.83 -15.92 13.70
C SER A 99 -15.44 -16.55 13.52
N GLY A 100 -14.38 -15.95 14.09
CA GLY A 100 -13.00 -16.35 13.85
C GLY A 100 -12.34 -15.65 12.66
N MET A 101 -13.04 -14.73 11.97
CA MET A 101 -12.47 -13.96 10.86
C MET A 101 -11.36 -13.03 11.35
N ARG A 102 -10.18 -13.15 10.74
CA ARG A 102 -9.07 -12.20 10.91
C ARG A 102 -9.35 -10.93 10.11
N THR A 103 -9.17 -9.77 10.74
CA THR A 103 -9.49 -8.45 10.18
C THR A 103 -8.26 -7.60 9.89
N ALA A 104 -7.07 -8.10 10.22
CA ALA A 104 -5.80 -7.43 9.98
C ALA A 104 -4.79 -8.43 9.43
N PHE A 105 -4.04 -7.95 8.45
CA PHE A 105 -2.94 -8.67 7.81
C PHE A 105 -1.78 -7.70 7.63
N ALA A 106 -0.56 -8.20 7.79
CA ALA A 106 0.66 -7.46 7.50
C ALA A 106 1.43 -8.21 6.41
N ILE A 107 1.77 -7.51 5.33
CA ILE A 107 2.53 -8.07 4.21
C ILE A 107 3.79 -7.23 4.07
N ASN A 108 4.94 -7.88 4.24
CA ASN A 108 6.24 -7.25 3.99
C ASN A 108 6.70 -7.62 2.59
N VAL A 109 7.11 -6.61 1.82
CA VAL A 109 7.78 -6.79 0.54
C VAL A 109 9.24 -6.35 0.66
N PRO A 110 10.20 -7.03 0.01
CA PRO A 110 11.57 -6.53 0.01
C PRO A 110 11.65 -5.17 -0.69
N ARG A 111 12.49 -4.28 -0.15
CA ARG A 111 12.67 -2.92 -0.69
C ARG A 111 12.98 -2.95 -2.18
N ASN A 112 12.28 -2.12 -2.95
CA ASN A 112 12.42 -1.94 -4.40
C ASN A 112 12.07 -3.17 -5.26
N VAL A 113 11.48 -4.22 -4.70
CA VAL A 113 10.97 -5.36 -5.49
C VAL A 113 9.58 -5.07 -6.06
N GLY A 114 8.79 -4.24 -5.37
CA GLY A 114 7.42 -3.89 -5.78
C GLY A 114 6.37 -4.89 -5.25
N LEU A 115 5.17 -4.82 -5.82
CA LEU A 115 3.98 -5.54 -5.34
C LEU A 115 3.60 -6.76 -6.19
N GLY A 116 4.42 -7.14 -7.16
CA GLY A 116 4.11 -8.25 -8.08
C GLY A 116 3.93 -9.62 -7.40
N GLU A 117 4.57 -9.82 -6.24
CA GLU A 117 4.42 -11.04 -5.43
C GLU A 117 3.37 -10.90 -4.32
N CYS A 118 2.75 -9.71 -4.17
CA CYS A 118 1.72 -9.46 -3.17
C CYS A 118 0.37 -10.03 -3.65
N LEU A 119 0.17 -11.34 -3.43
CA LEU A 119 -1.05 -12.02 -3.83
C LEU A 119 -2.10 -11.94 -2.71
N VAL A 120 -3.07 -11.03 -2.88
CA VAL A 120 -4.26 -10.94 -2.04
C VAL A 120 -5.48 -11.41 -2.83
N ILE A 121 -6.16 -12.43 -2.30
CA ILE A 121 -7.30 -13.08 -2.92
C ILE A 121 -8.52 -12.79 -2.07
N ARG A 122 -9.62 -12.37 -2.69
CA ARG A 122 -10.90 -12.27 -1.99
C ARG A 122 -11.63 -13.60 -2.09
N ASP A 123 -12.03 -14.12 -0.94
CA ASP A 123 -12.63 -15.45 -0.79
C ASP A 123 -14.07 -15.29 -0.28
N PRO A 124 -15.09 -15.71 -1.06
CA PRO A 124 -16.49 -15.59 -0.66
C PRO A 124 -16.85 -16.49 0.53
N ASN A 125 -15.95 -17.37 0.97
CA ASN A 125 -16.16 -18.28 2.10
C ASN A 125 -15.57 -17.76 3.42
N ILE A 126 -15.02 -16.54 3.45
CA ILE A 126 -14.49 -15.84 4.64
C ILE A 126 -15.42 -14.67 5.00
#